data_AF-A0A962ITZ6-F1
#
_entry.id   AF-A0A962ITZ6-F1
#
_cell.length_a   1.000
_cell.length_b   1.000
_cell.length_c   1.000
_cell.angle_alpha   90.00
_cell.angle_beta   90.00
_cell.angle_gamma   90.00
#
_symmetry.space_group_name_H-M   'P 1'
#
loop_
_entity.id
_entity.type
_entity.pdbx_description
1 polymer ?
#
loop_
_entity_poly.entity_id
_entity_poly.type
_entity_poly.pdbx_seq_one_letter_code
_entity_poly.pdbx_strand_id
1 'polypeptide(L)'
;MTMEQVRLLDDLPRVTADFNGTPARPVVSQIEFSALVMHDITIGLGYQQTDELLFAELPESRWSLVASREISDGIALSVEVFRDRDYASTDFATGLTGSGESSIGVVLQVAAEF
;
A
#
# COMPACT_ATOMS: atom_id res chain seq x y z
N MET A 1 4.70 16.65 -15.96
CA MET A 1 3.56 16.90 -15.06
C MET A 1 2.85 15.58 -14.93
N THR A 2 3.08 14.85 -13.83
CA THR A 2 2.63 13.45 -13.68
C THR A 2 1.29 13.37 -12.98
N MET A 3 0.58 12.30 -13.34
CA MET A 3 -0.84 12.05 -13.15
C MET A 3 -1.13 11.62 -11.71
N GLU A 4 -2.17 12.20 -11.10
CA GLU A 4 -2.76 11.80 -9.82
C GLU A 4 -3.75 10.66 -10.08
N GLN A 5 -3.57 9.51 -9.44
CA GLN A 5 -4.53 8.41 -9.51
C GLN A 5 -5.16 8.20 -8.12
N VAL A 6 -6.25 8.91 -7.84
CA VAL A 6 -7.13 8.60 -6.71
C VAL A 6 -8.01 7.41 -7.13
N ARG A 7 -7.82 6.26 -6.50
CA ARG A 7 -8.67 5.07 -6.70
C ARG A 7 -9.39 4.74 -5.41
N LEU A 8 -10.68 5.02 -5.36
CA LEU A 8 -11.60 4.41 -4.39
C LEU A 8 -12.16 3.14 -5.03
N LEU A 9 -11.84 1.99 -4.46
CA LEU A 9 -12.37 0.70 -4.91
C LEU A 9 -13.51 0.30 -3.99
N ASP A 10 -14.71 0.77 -4.29
CA ASP A 10 -15.93 0.44 -3.53
C ASP A 10 -16.49 -0.96 -3.84
N ASP A 11 -15.89 -1.69 -4.79
CA ASP A 11 -16.41 -2.95 -5.33
C ASP A 11 -15.34 -4.07 -5.31
N LEU A 12 -14.75 -4.29 -4.14
CA LEU A 12 -13.98 -5.51 -3.89
C LEU A 12 -14.95 -6.71 -3.90
N PRO A 13 -14.55 -7.87 -4.46
CA PRO A 13 -15.40 -9.07 -4.46
C PRO A 13 -15.87 -9.33 -3.03
N ARG A 14 -17.18 -9.53 -2.84
CA ARG A 14 -17.80 -9.86 -1.55
C ARG A 14 -17.19 -11.15 -1.01
N VAL A 15 -16.05 -11.04 -0.34
CA VAL A 15 -15.60 -12.01 0.63
C VAL A 15 -16.53 -11.82 1.80
N THR A 16 -17.41 -12.79 2.03
CA THR A 16 -18.28 -12.82 3.21
C THR A 16 -17.39 -13.11 4.43
N ALA A 17 -16.67 -12.10 4.90
CA ALA A 17 -16.06 -12.09 6.21
C ALA A 17 -17.10 -11.52 7.17
N ASP A 18 -17.64 -12.36 8.05
CA ASP A 18 -18.47 -11.90 9.17
C ASP A 18 -17.54 -11.60 10.35
N PHE A 19 -17.53 -10.35 10.82
CA PHE A 19 -16.86 -9.97 12.06
C PHE A 19 -17.91 -9.82 13.15
N ASN A 20 -17.93 -10.78 14.08
CA ASN A 20 -18.84 -10.79 15.24
C ASN A 20 -20.34 -10.64 14.87
N GLY A 21 -20.75 -11.22 13.73
CA GLY A 21 -22.14 -11.20 13.25
C GLY A 21 -22.56 -9.91 12.52
N THR A 22 -21.62 -9.00 12.23
CA THR A 22 -21.83 -7.84 11.36
C THR A 22 -21.12 -8.05 10.02
N PRO A 23 -21.78 -7.81 8.87
CA PRO A 23 -21.13 -7.94 7.57
C PRO A 23 -19.99 -6.94 7.41
N ALA A 24 -18.79 -7.43 7.07
CA ALA A 24 -17.64 -6.58 6.79
C ALA A 24 -17.89 -5.67 5.56
N ARG A 25 -17.39 -4.43 5.61
CA ARG A 25 -17.36 -3.44 4.54
C ARG A 25 -15.91 -3.04 4.29
N PRO A 26 -15.12 -3.90 3.63
CA PRO A 26 -13.71 -3.61 3.37
C PRO A 26 -13.56 -2.34 2.53
N VAL A 27 -12.71 -1.42 2.97
CA VAL A 27 -12.39 -0.19 2.26
C VAL A 27 -10.89 -0.08 2.07
N VAL A 28 -10.45 0.32 0.88
CA VAL A 28 -9.06 0.71 0.60
C VAL A 28 -9.05 2.11 0.04
N SER A 29 -8.15 2.93 0.55
CA SER A 29 -7.80 4.22 -0.04
C SER A 29 -6.30 4.31 -0.23
N GLN A 30 -5.87 4.95 -1.31
CA GLN A 30 -4.46 5.11 -1.65
C GLN A 30 -4.24 6.44 -2.33
N ILE A 31 -3.15 7.11 -1.95
CA ILE A 31 -2.69 8.37 -2.55
C ILE A 31 -1.20 8.21 -2.84
N GLU A 32 -0.81 8.56 -4.05
CA GLU A 32 0.58 8.49 -4.50
C GLU A 32 1.00 9.79 -5.18
N PHE A 33 2.24 10.18 -4.92
CA PHE A 33 2.90 11.30 -5.58
C PHE A 33 4.23 10.85 -6.13
N SER A 34 4.52 11.15 -7.39
CA SER A 34 5.82 10.86 -7.99
C SER A 34 6.38 12.05 -8.74
N ALA A 35 7.70 12.17 -8.69
CA ALA A 35 8.45 13.21 -9.38
C ALA A 35 9.67 12.60 -10.05
N LEU A 36 9.93 13.01 -11.29
CA LEU A 36 11.23 12.84 -11.91
C LEU A 36 12.20 13.83 -11.25
N VAL A 37 13.23 13.29 -10.62
CA VAL A 37 14.29 14.02 -9.94
C VAL A 37 15.58 13.69 -10.68
N MET A 38 16.36 14.71 -11.05
CA MET A 38 17.47 14.51 -12.01
C MET A 38 16.95 13.94 -13.35
N HIS A 39 17.84 13.62 -14.28
CA HIS A 39 17.42 13.25 -15.65
C HIS A 39 16.83 11.83 -15.76
N ASP A 40 17.07 10.96 -14.78
CA ASP A 40 16.82 9.52 -14.89
C ASP A 40 16.37 8.84 -13.59
N ILE A 41 16.13 9.59 -12.51
CA ILE A 41 15.64 9.05 -11.23
C ILE A 41 14.19 9.48 -11.03
N THR A 42 13.30 8.55 -10.73
CA THR A 42 11.95 8.85 -10.26
C THR A 42 11.87 8.56 -8.78
N ILE A 43 11.32 9.49 -8.01
CA ILE A 43 11.01 9.31 -6.58
C ILE A 43 9.50 9.31 -6.43
N GLY A 44 8.97 8.37 -5.64
CA GLY A 44 7.55 8.27 -5.32
C GLY A 44 7.30 8.19 -3.81
N LEU A 45 6.24 8.84 -3.34
CA LEU A 45 5.72 8.74 -1.98
C LEU A 45 4.30 8.20 -2.04
N GLY A 46 4.00 7.18 -1.24
CA GLY A 46 2.68 6.56 -1.14
C GLY A 46 2.15 6.58 0.29
N TYR A 47 0.83 6.75 0.40
CA TYR A 47 0.07 6.43 1.60
C TYR A 47 -1.12 5.56 1.22
N GLN A 48 -1.25 4.40 1.86
CA GLN A 48 -2.39 3.51 1.75
C GLN A 48 -3.03 3.35 3.12
N GLN A 49 -4.35 3.32 3.16
CA GLN A 49 -5.12 2.98 4.34
C GLN A 49 -6.16 1.90 4.00
N THR A 50 -6.32 0.94 4.89
CA THR A 50 -7.34 -0.11 4.78
C THR A 50 -8.25 -0.11 5.99
N ASP A 51 -9.49 -0.52 5.78
CA ASP A 51 -10.48 -0.77 6.84
C ASP A 51 -11.10 -2.15 6.61
N GLU A 52 -11.30 -2.90 7.70
CA GLU A 52 -11.87 -4.26 7.70
C GLU A 52 -11.21 -5.27 6.74
N LEU A 53 -9.91 -5.13 6.51
CA LEU A 53 -9.12 -5.96 5.59
C LEU A 53 -8.08 -6.87 6.28
N LEU A 54 -8.24 -7.10 7.58
CA LEU A 54 -7.37 -8.00 8.35
C LEU A 54 -7.33 -9.42 7.77
N PHE A 55 -8.45 -9.91 7.20
CA PHE A 55 -8.52 -11.23 6.57
C PHE A 55 -7.61 -11.38 5.32
N ALA A 56 -7.23 -10.25 4.71
CA ALA A 56 -6.34 -10.19 3.56
C ALA A 56 -4.87 -9.93 3.97
N GLU A 57 -4.58 -9.97 5.28
CA GLU A 57 -3.25 -9.70 5.86
C GLU A 57 -2.71 -8.32 5.46
N LEU A 58 -3.59 -7.37 5.15
CA LEU A 58 -3.21 -5.99 4.81
C LEU A 58 -3.08 -5.16 6.08
N PRO A 59 -2.10 -4.24 6.14
CA PRO A 59 -1.97 -3.33 7.27
C PRO A 59 -3.08 -2.28 7.24
N GLU A 60 -3.46 -1.79 8.42
CA GLU A 60 -4.39 -0.66 8.57
C GLU A 60 -3.87 0.57 7.83
N SER A 61 -2.56 0.83 7.88
CA SER A 61 -1.94 1.89 7.09
C SER A 61 -0.52 1.54 6.65
N ARG A 62 -0.13 2.06 5.49
CA ARG A 62 1.22 1.95 4.91
C ARG A 62 1.69 3.30 4.40
N TRP A 63 2.89 3.71 4.81
CA TRP A 63 3.66 4.76 4.16
C TRP A 63 4.76 4.12 3.33
N SER A 64 4.96 4.56 2.09
CA SER A 64 6.04 4.07 1.23
C SER A 64 6.81 5.20 0.56
N LEU A 65 8.11 4.97 0.38
CA LEU A 65 9.02 5.82 -0.40
C LEU A 65 9.75 4.92 -1.39
N VAL A 66 9.61 5.21 -2.68
CA VAL A 66 10.25 4.48 -3.77
C VAL A 66 11.21 5.39 -4.52
N ALA A 67 12.33 4.83 -4.95
CA ALA A 67 13.22 5.42 -5.93
C ALA A 67 13.49 4.41 -7.05
N SER A 68 13.36 4.84 -8.29
CA SER A 68 13.59 4.00 -9.47
C SER A 68 14.47 4.71 -10.48
N ARG A 69 15.30 3.96 -11.19
CA ARG A 69 16.17 4.47 -12.24
C ARG A 69 16.31 3.46 -13.36
N GLU A 70 16.30 3.94 -14.59
CA GLU A 70 16.76 3.17 -15.74
C GLU A 70 18.29 3.08 -15.73
N ILE A 71 18.82 1.86 -15.61
CA ILE A 71 20.27 1.62 -15.49
C ILE A 71 20.92 1.29 -16.84
N SER A 72 20.12 0.88 -17.81
CA SER A 72 20.47 0.60 -19.20
C SER A 72 19.17 0.63 -20.01
N ASP A 73 19.27 0.84 -21.32
CA ASP A 73 18.11 0.78 -22.23
C ASP A 73 17.30 -0.49 -21.97
N GLY A 74 16.05 -0.30 -21.55
CA GLY A 74 15.12 -1.39 -21.27
C GLY A 74 15.37 -2.14 -19.96
N ILE A 75 16.24 -1.66 -19.07
CA ILE A 75 16.48 -2.23 -17.73
C ILE A 75 16.33 -1.14 -16.65
N ALA A 76 15.38 -1.34 -15.74
CA ALA A 76 15.15 -0.47 -14.59
C ALA A 76 15.43 -1.18 -13.27
N LEU A 77 16.00 -0.43 -12.32
CA LEU A 77 16.20 -0.84 -10.93
C LEU A 77 15.37 0.07 -10.02
N SER A 78 14.64 -0.53 -9.08
CA SER A 78 13.83 0.18 -8.10
C SER A 78 14.12 -0.32 -6.68
N VAL A 79 14.10 0.61 -5.73
CA VAL A 79 14.11 0.34 -4.29
C VAL A 79 12.91 1.02 -3.65
N GLU A 80 12.19 0.28 -2.83
CA GLU A 80 11.09 0.80 -2.03
C GLU A 80 11.37 0.51 -0.56
N VAL A 81 11.15 1.50 0.29
CA VAL A 81 11.07 1.34 1.74
C VAL A 81 9.66 1.67 2.17
N PHE A 82 9.07 0.84 3.02
CA PHE A 82 7.72 1.08 3.52
C PHE A 82 7.63 0.80 5.01
N ARG A 83 6.67 1.46 5.65
CA ARG A 83 6.32 1.26 7.04
C ARG A 83 4.84 0.95 7.16
N ASP A 84 4.55 -0.18 7.77
CA ASP A 84 3.19 -0.64 8.03
C ASP A 84 2.82 -0.44 9.49
N ARG A 85 1.55 -0.13 9.72
CA ARG A 85 0.92 -0.22 11.03
C ARG A 85 -0.26 -1.17 10.91
N ASP A 86 -0.26 -2.16 11.78
CA ASP A 86 -1.37 -3.10 11.92
C ASP A 86 -2.52 -2.49 12.73
N TYR A 87 -3.70 -3.08 12.59
CA TYR A 87 -4.90 -2.74 13.35
C TYR A 87 -4.63 -2.83 14.85
N ALA A 88 -5.31 -2.00 15.63
CA ALA A 88 -5.19 -2.00 17.08
C ALA A 88 -5.50 -3.38 17.69
N SER A 89 -4.85 -3.68 18.82
CA SER A 89 -5.05 -4.93 19.58
C SER A 89 -6.48 -5.11 20.10
N THR A 90 -7.26 -4.03 20.11
CA THR A 90 -8.71 -4.06 20.26
C THR A 90 -9.26 -2.83 19.56
N ASP A 91 -9.79 -3.02 18.35
CA ASP A 91 -10.55 -1.98 17.68
C ASP A 91 -12.04 -2.14 18.03
N PHE A 92 -12.53 -1.27 18.91
CA PHE A 92 -13.93 -1.27 19.32
C PHE A 92 -14.90 -0.77 18.23
N ALA A 93 -14.39 -0.09 17.21
CA ALA A 93 -15.22 0.43 16.12
C ALA A 93 -15.54 -0.65 15.08
N THR A 94 -14.57 -1.49 14.76
CA THR A 94 -14.69 -2.56 13.74
C THR A 94 -14.85 -3.95 14.34
N GLY A 95 -14.52 -4.13 15.63
CA GLY A 95 -14.48 -5.44 16.27
C GLY A 95 -13.28 -6.29 15.85
N LEU A 96 -12.31 -5.72 15.13
CA LEU A 96 -11.08 -6.38 14.72
C LEU A 96 -10.06 -6.37 15.86
N THR A 97 -9.26 -7.44 15.89
CA THR A 97 -8.13 -7.58 16.81
C THR A 97 -6.89 -7.80 15.97
N GLY A 98 -6.11 -6.73 15.77
CA GLY A 98 -4.78 -6.82 15.20
C GLY A 98 -3.70 -7.03 16.27
N SER A 99 -2.44 -6.94 15.87
CA SER A 99 -1.29 -6.94 16.79
C SER A 99 -1.06 -5.56 17.42
N GLY A 100 -1.47 -4.49 16.75
CA GLY A 100 -1.10 -3.10 17.08
C GLY A 100 0.37 -2.78 16.82
N GLU A 101 1.11 -3.67 16.16
CA GLU A 101 2.52 -3.51 15.89
C GLU A 101 2.77 -2.66 14.62
N SER A 102 4.04 -2.27 14.44
CA SER A 102 4.49 -1.63 13.20
C SER A 102 5.70 -2.36 12.65
N SER A 103 5.75 -2.51 11.32
CA SER A 103 6.87 -3.14 10.62
C SER A 103 7.50 -2.18 9.63
N ILE A 104 8.76 -2.43 9.28
CA ILE A 104 9.47 -1.74 8.20
C ILE A 104 9.90 -2.81 7.20
N GLY A 105 9.60 -2.57 5.93
CA GLY A 105 9.98 -3.43 4.82
C GLY A 105 10.84 -2.71 3.80
N VAL A 106 11.60 -3.50 3.05
CA VAL A 106 12.40 -3.03 1.92
C VAL A 106 12.18 -3.98 0.75
N VAL A 107 11.91 -3.43 -0.43
CA VAL A 107 11.76 -4.17 -1.68
C VAL A 107 12.80 -3.67 -2.67
N LEU A 108 13.45 -4.62 -3.34
CA LEU A 108 14.35 -4.37 -4.46
C LEU A 108 13.74 -5.05 -5.70
N GLN A 109 13.62 -4.31 -6.79
CA GLN A 109 13.02 -4.80 -8.03
C GLN A 109 13.90 -4.47 -9.23
N VAL A 110 13.98 -5.42 -10.16
CA VAL A 110 14.58 -5.25 -11.48
C VAL A 110 13.50 -5.54 -12.51
N ALA A 111 13.30 -4.60 -13.44
CA ALA A 111 12.39 -4.75 -14.57
C ALA A 111 13.19 -4.71 -15.87
N ALA A 112 12.85 -5.60 -16.82
CA ALA A 112 13.50 -5.67 -18.13
C ALA A 112 12.44 -5.77 -19.24
N GLU A 113 12.59 -4.97 -20.29
CA GLU A 113 11.80 -5.00 -21.53
C GLU A 113 12.63 -5.67 -22.65
N PHE A 114 11.98 -6.48 -23.49
CA PHE A 114 12.61 -7.28 -24.55
C PHE A 114 11.76 -7.31 -25.83
#